data_AF-A0A8I2KMY4-F1
#
_entry.id   AF-A0A8I2KMY4-F1
#
_cell.length_a   1.000
_cell.length_b   1.000
_cell.length_c   1.000
_cell.angle_alpha   90.00
_cell.angle_beta   90.00
_cell.angle_gamma   90.00
#
_symmetry.space_group_name_H-M   'P 1'
#
loop_
_entity.id
_entity.type
_entity.pdbx_description
1 polymer ?
#
loop_
_entity_poly.entity_id
_entity_poly.type
_entity_poly.pdbx_seq_one_letter_code
_entity_poly.pdbx_strand_id
1 'polypeptide(L)'
;MMAGMDERIKCSVCGNEGIGARRLSPDIFYCARCVGMGPDAEELTSAIPIVYVVVPVFNRLHFTLDCLRYLKAQTYGSIEIIISDGGSTDGTSDAVEAEFPDVVVLRSSVELWWTGSMAMGIDYALKHGSGNRDCVLMMNNDTQLPIDYIETLMSCAQINDAAVGALIADSRNPEYILDAGEYIDWKNYSFPVKTSIKSSEHFCADVDVLPGRGTLIPLHMIRAAGNVDAEMLPHYLADYEFFYRLKRHGFRLGVCYDTKILAHIEETGIIPTSGRSTFRQIWHEVFSRRSMSNFWDHWRFVTRHAPNEYRNHIRFRLVKRVIADLTLRTPARALFFPLYLLLTLPMRARAVVTGQKRAFTRLAAGIRKDGADVVCHPRLIPAIIRLPVYLAVAPGPIKHEHIEEYGLVADELLQKGILRQFRCHEWYALNTVNFGEDAGIRELKKLRRKAWNPFAKVWRTFSWYMAMRKTSVAE
;
A
#
# COMPACT_ATOMS: atom_id res chain seq x y z
N MET A 1 18.93 -46.67 -1.52
CA MET A 1 18.45 -47.47 -2.66
C MET A 1 19.21 -47.03 -3.90
N MET A 2 19.95 -47.94 -4.55
CA MET A 2 20.63 -47.66 -5.81
C MET A 2 19.57 -47.43 -6.91
N ALA A 3 19.47 -46.20 -7.40
CA ALA A 3 18.72 -45.87 -8.60
C ALA A 3 19.66 -45.95 -9.82
N GLY A 4 19.10 -46.35 -10.96
CA GLY A 4 19.81 -46.84 -12.14
C GLY A 4 20.90 -45.92 -12.69
N MET A 5 22.00 -46.56 -13.08
CA MET A 5 23.02 -46.02 -13.96
C MET A 5 22.41 -45.84 -15.36
N ASP A 6 22.19 -44.59 -15.81
CA ASP A 6 22.26 -44.14 -17.23
C ASP A 6 21.65 -42.75 -17.54
N GLU A 7 21.32 -41.90 -16.54
CA GLU A 7 20.96 -40.50 -16.84
C GLU A 7 22.21 -39.64 -17.07
N ARG A 8 22.34 -39.07 -18.28
CA ARG A 8 23.35 -38.04 -18.59
C ARG A 8 22.89 -36.71 -17.99
N ILE A 9 23.62 -36.19 -17.01
CA ILE A 9 23.27 -34.94 -16.32
C ILE A 9 24.22 -33.83 -16.76
N LYS A 10 23.65 -32.65 -17.04
CA LYS A 10 24.38 -31.47 -17.53
C LYS A 10 25.07 -30.76 -16.37
N CYS A 11 26.37 -30.51 -16.49
CA CYS A 11 27.14 -29.81 -15.47
C CYS A 11 26.73 -28.32 -15.39
N SER A 12 26.42 -27.84 -14.19
CA SER A 12 26.00 -26.45 -13.93
C SER A 12 27.12 -25.42 -14.18
N VAL A 13 28.39 -25.85 -14.25
CA VAL A 13 29.56 -24.97 -14.45
C VAL A 13 30.00 -24.89 -15.90
N CYS A 14 30.24 -26.05 -16.54
CA CYS A 14 30.80 -26.08 -17.90
C CYS A 14 29.79 -26.49 -18.98
N GLY A 15 28.57 -26.89 -18.60
CA GLY A 15 27.53 -27.29 -19.55
C GLY A 15 27.73 -28.66 -20.21
N ASN A 16 28.79 -29.40 -19.90
CA ASN A 16 29.02 -30.74 -20.45
C ASN A 16 28.15 -31.80 -19.77
N GLU A 17 27.64 -32.74 -20.56
CA GLU A 17 26.90 -33.92 -20.10
C GLU A 17 27.86 -35.09 -19.87
N GLY A 18 27.79 -35.73 -18.71
CA GLY A 18 28.67 -36.84 -18.36
C GLY A 18 28.04 -37.84 -17.40
N ILE A 19 28.56 -39.07 -17.40
CA ILE A 19 28.13 -40.16 -16.52
C ILE A 19 28.92 -40.03 -15.22
N GLY A 20 28.24 -39.76 -14.10
CA GLY A 20 28.84 -39.64 -12.78
C GLY A 20 29.10 -38.19 -12.35
N ALA A 21 28.12 -37.59 -11.69
CA ALA A 21 28.24 -36.33 -10.95
C ALA A 21 28.05 -36.59 -9.46
N ARG A 22 28.89 -35.98 -8.61
CA ARG A 22 28.67 -35.97 -7.15
C ARG A 22 27.53 -35.00 -6.86
N ARG A 23 26.44 -35.50 -6.26
CA ARG A 23 25.27 -34.71 -5.87
C ARG A 23 25.58 -33.98 -4.55
N LEU A 24 25.57 -32.64 -4.56
CA LEU A 24 25.76 -31.81 -3.35
C LEU A 24 24.47 -31.13 -2.89
N SER A 25 23.50 -30.91 -3.79
CA SER A 25 22.12 -30.44 -3.51
C SER A 25 21.15 -31.01 -4.57
N PRO A 26 19.82 -30.82 -4.44
CA PRO A 26 18.84 -31.40 -5.37
C PRO A 26 19.03 -30.98 -6.84
N ASP A 27 19.52 -29.77 -7.09
CA ASP A 27 19.46 -29.10 -8.41
C ASP A 27 20.83 -28.72 -9.02
N ILE A 28 21.95 -29.03 -8.36
CA ILE A 28 23.30 -28.65 -8.84
C ILE A 28 24.17 -29.87 -9.08
N PHE A 29 24.68 -29.98 -10.32
CA PHE A 29 25.49 -31.12 -10.76
C PHE A 29 26.86 -30.67 -11.28
N TYR A 30 27.92 -31.29 -10.75
CA TYR A 30 29.30 -31.06 -11.17
C TYR A 30 29.85 -32.29 -11.89
N CYS A 31 30.45 -32.10 -13.07
CA CYS A 31 31.18 -33.18 -13.72
C CYS A 31 32.52 -33.43 -13.01
N ALA A 32 33.03 -34.66 -13.09
CA ALA A 32 34.30 -35.06 -12.47
C ALA A 32 35.51 -34.16 -12.83
N ARG A 33 35.45 -33.45 -13.97
CA ARG A 33 36.50 -32.55 -14.45
C ARG A 33 36.42 -31.14 -13.84
N CYS A 34 35.26 -30.72 -13.35
CA CYS A 34 35.03 -29.41 -12.72
C CYS A 34 35.08 -29.48 -11.19
N VAL A 35 35.21 -30.69 -10.62
CA VAL A 35 35.53 -30.89 -9.21
C VAL A 35 36.98 -30.40 -8.99
N GLY A 36 37.14 -29.15 -8.54
CA GLY A 36 38.44 -28.55 -8.22
C GLY A 36 38.90 -27.37 -9.08
N MET A 37 38.04 -26.74 -9.92
CA MET A 37 38.41 -25.56 -10.73
C MET A 37 37.50 -24.33 -10.54
N GLY A 38 36.89 -24.16 -9.36
CA GLY A 38 36.38 -22.86 -8.91
C GLY A 38 37.47 -22.09 -8.13
N PRO A 39 37.42 -20.76 -8.04
CA PRO A 39 38.33 -20.03 -7.16
C PRO A 39 38.12 -20.55 -5.73
N ASP A 40 39.22 -20.94 -5.10
CA ASP A 40 39.35 -21.18 -3.66
C ASP A 40 38.40 -22.22 -3.03
N ALA A 41 38.41 -23.43 -3.57
CA ALA A 41 37.80 -24.60 -2.90
C ALA A 41 38.45 -24.95 -1.54
N GLU A 42 39.57 -24.30 -1.17
CA GLU A 42 40.20 -24.39 0.16
C GLU A 42 39.62 -23.38 1.18
N GLU A 43 38.89 -22.34 0.77
CA GLU A 43 38.27 -21.35 1.68
C GLU A 43 36.85 -21.76 2.16
N LEU A 44 36.28 -22.81 1.57
CA LEU A 44 34.96 -23.36 1.90
C LEU A 44 34.95 -24.26 3.15
N THR A 45 36.01 -24.26 3.94
CA THR A 45 36.01 -24.76 5.32
C THR A 45 35.50 -23.71 6.33
N SER A 46 34.74 -22.70 5.89
CA SER A 46 34.12 -21.78 6.83
C SER A 46 33.07 -22.53 7.66
N ALA A 47 33.19 -22.43 8.98
CA ALA A 47 32.19 -22.90 9.93
C ALA A 47 30.77 -22.51 9.51
N ILE A 48 29.77 -23.29 9.93
CA ILE A 48 28.35 -22.97 9.77
C ILE A 48 28.14 -21.53 10.24
N PRO A 49 27.52 -20.63 9.43
CA PRO A 49 27.38 -19.23 9.81
C PRO A 49 26.58 -19.07 11.10
N ILE A 50 26.99 -18.17 11.98
CA ILE A 50 26.28 -17.92 13.22
C ILE A 50 25.12 -16.95 12.96
N VAL A 51 23.94 -17.26 13.49
CA VAL A 51 22.81 -16.34 13.54
C VAL A 51 22.69 -15.77 14.94
N TYR A 52 22.96 -14.48 15.08
CA TYR A 52 22.78 -13.71 16.31
C TYR A 52 21.33 -13.22 16.39
N VAL A 53 20.51 -13.85 17.22
CA VAL A 53 19.10 -13.48 17.39
C VAL A 53 18.99 -12.41 18.46
N VAL A 54 18.62 -11.20 18.07
CA VAL A 54 18.51 -10.06 18.97
C VAL A 54 17.04 -9.79 19.29
N VAL A 55 16.69 -9.90 20.56
CA VAL A 55 15.32 -9.72 21.07
C VAL A 55 15.31 -8.60 22.14
N PRO A 56 14.82 -7.40 21.83
CA PRO A 56 14.60 -6.37 22.85
C PRO A 56 13.37 -6.71 23.68
N VAL A 57 13.47 -6.57 25.00
CA VAL A 57 12.37 -6.91 25.94
C VAL A 57 12.15 -5.80 26.96
N PHE A 58 10.90 -5.60 27.37
CA PHE A 58 10.54 -4.71 28.48
C PHE A 58 9.21 -5.12 29.10
N ASN A 59 9.23 -5.67 30.32
CA ASN A 59 8.03 -6.07 31.10
C ASN A 59 7.08 -7.00 30.34
N ARG A 60 7.62 -8.09 29.78
CA ARG A 60 6.90 -9.05 28.94
C ARG A 60 7.31 -10.49 29.23
N LEU A 61 7.50 -10.84 30.51
CA LEU A 61 8.07 -12.13 30.94
C LEU A 61 7.51 -13.34 30.20
N HIS A 62 6.18 -13.53 30.17
CA HIS A 62 5.58 -14.72 29.55
C HIS A 62 5.86 -14.84 28.05
N PHE A 63 5.71 -13.74 27.31
CA PHE A 63 6.03 -13.71 25.87
C PHE A 63 7.52 -13.97 25.63
N THR A 64 8.40 -13.43 26.47
CA THR A 64 9.85 -13.67 26.37
C THR A 64 10.19 -15.15 26.55
N LEU A 65 9.65 -15.81 27.57
CA LEU A 65 9.92 -17.24 27.80
C LEU A 65 9.39 -18.11 26.65
N ASP A 66 8.21 -17.81 26.12
CA ASP A 66 7.65 -18.54 24.97
C ASP A 66 8.47 -18.32 23.69
N CYS A 67 8.88 -17.08 23.41
CA CYS A 67 9.75 -16.76 22.29
C CYS A 67 11.08 -17.54 22.37
N LEU A 68 11.70 -17.59 23.55
CA LEU A 68 12.94 -18.35 23.77
C LEU A 68 12.75 -19.84 23.52
N ARG A 69 11.61 -20.42 23.90
CA ARG A 69 11.30 -21.84 23.60
C ARG A 69 11.22 -22.08 22.09
N TYR A 70 10.59 -21.20 21.32
CA TYR A 70 10.56 -21.30 19.86
C TYR A 70 11.95 -21.16 19.23
N LEU A 71 12.78 -20.26 19.74
CA LEU A 71 14.15 -20.04 19.26
C LEU A 71 15.09 -21.21 19.60
N LYS A 72 14.96 -21.80 20.79
CA LYS A 72 15.74 -23.00 21.19
C LYS A 72 15.32 -24.25 20.45
N ALA A 73 14.08 -24.32 19.96
CA ALA A 73 13.58 -25.46 19.19
C ALA A 73 14.07 -25.46 17.74
N GLN A 74 14.69 -24.38 17.24
CA GLN A 74 15.03 -24.24 15.81
C GLN A 74 15.92 -25.37 15.29
N THR A 75 15.69 -25.78 14.04
CA THR A 75 16.53 -26.79 13.34
C THR A 75 17.92 -26.28 12.98
N TYR A 76 18.09 -24.95 12.85
CA TYR A 76 19.38 -24.33 12.56
C TYR A 76 20.28 -24.39 13.80
N GLY A 77 21.39 -25.13 13.73
CA GLY A 77 22.20 -25.43 14.92
C GLY A 77 23.19 -24.36 15.40
N SER A 78 23.42 -23.29 14.62
CA SER A 78 24.41 -22.26 14.94
C SER A 78 23.74 -20.93 15.27
N ILE A 79 23.18 -20.85 16.47
CA ILE A 79 22.40 -19.70 16.94
C ILE A 79 23.00 -19.20 18.25
N GLU A 80 23.18 -17.89 18.36
CA GLU A 80 23.43 -17.20 19.63
C GLU A 80 22.26 -16.25 19.91
N ILE A 81 21.60 -16.41 21.05
CA ILE A 81 20.41 -15.62 21.40
C ILE A 81 20.81 -14.54 22.39
N ILE A 82 20.43 -13.29 22.07
CA ILE A 82 20.72 -12.10 22.86
C ILE A 82 19.40 -11.43 23.26
N ILE A 83 19.10 -11.43 24.55
CA ILE A 83 18.03 -10.64 25.14
C ILE A 83 18.60 -9.28 25.53
N SER A 84 18.05 -8.21 24.95
CA SER A 84 18.37 -6.84 25.35
C SER A 84 17.24 -6.29 26.22
N ASP A 85 17.37 -6.41 27.55
CA ASP A 85 16.35 -6.01 28.51
C ASP A 85 16.40 -4.50 28.79
N GLY A 86 15.34 -3.78 28.44
CA GLY A 86 15.13 -2.35 28.66
C GLY A 86 14.86 -1.94 30.11
N GLY A 87 15.31 -2.72 31.09
CA GLY A 87 15.10 -2.45 32.51
C GLY A 87 13.76 -2.96 33.02
N SER A 88 13.41 -4.21 32.66
CA SER A 88 12.21 -4.87 33.16
C SER A 88 12.21 -5.00 34.68
N THR A 89 11.03 -4.83 35.28
CA THR A 89 10.77 -4.92 36.73
C THR A 89 9.86 -6.10 37.08
N ASP A 90 9.43 -6.88 36.10
CA ASP A 90 8.55 -8.04 36.26
C ASP A 90 9.31 -9.36 36.48
N GLY A 91 10.63 -9.31 36.65
CA GLY A 91 11.49 -10.48 36.80
C GLY A 91 11.93 -11.13 35.49
N THR A 92 11.69 -10.50 34.32
CA THR A 92 12.05 -11.06 33.00
C THR A 92 13.51 -11.52 32.94
N SER A 93 14.49 -10.66 33.25
CA SER A 93 15.91 -11.03 33.18
C SER A 93 16.25 -12.23 34.09
N ASP A 94 15.78 -12.23 35.33
CA ASP A 94 16.11 -13.28 36.30
C ASP A 94 15.50 -14.63 35.89
N ALA A 95 14.29 -14.63 35.32
CA ALA A 95 13.66 -15.83 34.77
C ALA A 95 14.41 -16.37 33.55
N VAL A 96 14.87 -15.49 32.65
CA VAL A 96 15.66 -15.89 31.48
C VAL A 96 17.00 -16.51 31.90
N GLU A 97 17.73 -15.87 32.81
CA GLU A 97 19.02 -16.37 33.30
C GLU A 97 18.87 -17.74 34.02
N ALA A 98 17.74 -17.97 34.69
CA ALA A 98 17.45 -19.23 35.37
C ALA A 98 17.03 -20.37 34.41
N GLU A 99 16.13 -20.10 33.45
CA GLU A 99 15.59 -21.12 32.54
C GLU A 99 16.48 -21.36 31.31
N PHE A 100 17.25 -20.36 30.87
CA PHE A 100 18.04 -20.38 29.65
C PHE A 100 19.46 -19.83 29.89
N PRO A 101 20.31 -20.54 30.64
CA PRO A 101 21.62 -20.03 31.10
C PRO A 101 22.64 -19.79 29.97
N ASP A 102 22.37 -20.28 28.76
CA ASP A 102 23.18 -20.08 27.56
C ASP A 102 22.70 -18.89 26.70
N VAL A 103 21.66 -18.18 27.14
CA VAL A 103 21.20 -16.93 26.51
C VAL A 103 21.97 -15.74 27.07
N VAL A 104 22.42 -14.85 26.19
CA VAL A 104 23.11 -13.62 26.59
C VAL A 104 22.07 -12.59 27.00
N VAL A 105 22.14 -12.10 28.24
CA VAL A 105 21.24 -11.05 28.74
C VAL A 105 22.01 -9.73 28.88
N LEU A 106 21.66 -8.76 28.04
CA LEU A 106 22.18 -7.39 28.07
C LEU A 106 21.16 -6.51 28.78
N ARG A 107 21.45 -6.15 30.04
CA ARG A 107 20.58 -5.29 30.85
C ARG A 107 20.86 -3.82 30.51
N SER A 108 19.79 -3.06 30.29
CA SER A 108 19.84 -1.67 29.85
C SER A 108 18.78 -0.81 30.54
N SER A 109 18.69 0.47 30.17
CA SER A 109 17.75 1.42 30.77
C SER A 109 16.49 1.56 29.92
N VAL A 110 15.36 1.86 30.58
CA VAL A 110 14.06 2.12 29.92
C VAL A 110 14.10 3.29 28.93
N GLU A 111 15.08 4.19 29.08
CA GLU A 111 15.25 5.36 28.21
C GLU A 111 15.87 5.05 26.85
N LEU A 112 16.36 3.82 26.64
CA LEU A 112 16.86 3.38 25.35
C LEU A 112 15.74 3.04 24.36
N TRP A 113 14.55 2.72 24.88
CA TRP A 113 13.40 2.26 24.09
C TRP A 113 13.78 1.10 23.15
N TRP A 114 12.88 0.74 22.23
CA TRP A 114 13.10 -0.40 21.33
C TRP A 114 14.39 -0.25 20.51
N THR A 115 14.66 0.93 19.94
CA THR A 115 15.81 1.10 19.04
C THR A 115 17.13 1.00 19.77
N GLY A 116 17.25 1.57 20.97
CA GLY A 116 18.48 1.48 21.74
C GLY A 116 18.74 0.07 22.28
N SER A 117 17.69 -0.64 22.72
CA SER A 117 17.83 -2.06 23.09
C SER A 117 18.22 -2.92 21.89
N MET A 118 17.61 -2.71 20.73
CA MET A 118 17.99 -3.41 19.49
C MET A 118 19.44 -3.10 19.07
N ALA A 119 19.84 -1.82 19.13
CA ALA A 119 21.20 -1.39 18.81
C ALA A 119 22.24 -2.08 19.70
N MET A 120 21.97 -2.18 21.01
CA MET A 120 22.86 -2.85 21.97
C MET A 120 23.11 -4.32 21.62
N GLY A 121 22.06 -5.07 21.27
CA GLY A 121 22.21 -6.46 20.86
C GLY A 121 22.90 -6.61 19.50
N ILE A 122 22.63 -5.73 18.55
CA ILE A 122 23.34 -5.71 17.26
C ILE A 122 24.82 -5.36 17.47
N ASP A 123 25.16 -4.43 18.36
CA ASP A 123 26.55 -4.11 18.68
C ASP A 123 27.29 -5.29 19.31
N TYR A 124 26.60 -6.08 20.14
CA TYR A 124 27.14 -7.34 20.64
C TYR A 124 27.43 -8.30 19.48
N ALA A 125 26.47 -8.51 18.57
CA ALA A 125 26.65 -9.37 17.39
C ALA A 125 27.80 -8.90 16.48
N LEU A 126 27.93 -7.58 16.26
CA LEU A 126 29.01 -7.02 15.44
C LEU A 126 30.40 -7.21 16.05
N LYS A 127 30.50 -7.22 17.39
CA LYS A 127 31.76 -7.43 18.13
C LYS A 127 32.18 -8.91 18.16
N HIS A 128 31.24 -9.83 18.23
CA HIS A 128 31.52 -11.27 18.39
C HIS A 128 31.46 -12.03 17.06
N GLY A 129 30.61 -11.61 16.13
CA GLY A 129 30.52 -12.18 14.80
C GLY A 129 31.76 -11.83 13.99
N SER A 130 32.40 -12.82 13.40
CA SER A 130 33.60 -12.64 12.57
C SER A 130 33.50 -13.35 11.22
N GLY A 131 32.51 -14.23 11.06
CA GLY A 131 32.23 -14.90 9.81
C GLY A 131 31.68 -13.94 8.76
N ASN A 132 32.13 -14.11 7.51
CA ASN A 132 31.65 -13.34 6.36
C ASN A 132 30.16 -13.59 6.06
N ARG A 133 29.63 -14.73 6.55
CA ARG A 133 28.25 -15.18 6.33
C ARG A 133 27.39 -15.09 7.58
N ASP A 134 27.92 -14.58 8.70
CA ASP A 134 27.15 -14.42 9.93
C ASP A 134 26.01 -13.43 9.71
N CYS A 135 24.90 -13.65 10.41
CA CYS A 135 23.69 -12.84 10.30
C CYS A 135 23.18 -12.38 11.66
N VAL A 136 22.48 -11.25 11.68
CA VAL A 136 21.61 -10.84 12.78
C VAL A 136 20.18 -11.21 12.40
N LEU A 137 19.43 -11.82 13.32
CA LEU A 137 17.98 -11.91 13.24
C LEU A 137 17.37 -10.90 14.21
N MET A 138 16.77 -9.84 13.69
CA MET A 138 15.97 -8.91 14.50
C MET A 138 14.63 -9.57 14.81
N MET A 139 14.26 -9.66 16.09
CA MET A 139 13.09 -10.41 16.53
C MET A 139 12.36 -9.66 17.66
N ASN A 140 11.03 -9.73 17.68
CA ASN A 140 10.26 -9.33 18.87
C ASN A 140 9.87 -10.58 19.67
N ASN A 141 9.61 -10.41 20.96
CA ASN A 141 9.20 -11.51 21.82
C ASN A 141 7.71 -11.91 21.69
N ASP A 142 6.88 -11.09 21.03
CA ASP A 142 5.44 -11.32 20.83
C ASP A 142 5.14 -12.09 19.52
N THR A 143 5.98 -13.06 19.17
CA THR A 143 5.87 -13.84 17.93
C THR A 143 6.03 -15.33 18.15
N GLN A 144 5.26 -16.12 17.38
CA GLN A 144 5.41 -17.56 17.29
C GLN A 144 6.11 -17.94 15.99
N LEU A 145 7.07 -18.86 16.07
CA LEU A 145 7.95 -19.23 14.97
C LEU A 145 7.82 -20.73 14.65
N PRO A 146 7.79 -21.13 13.37
CA PRO A 146 7.94 -22.53 13.00
C PRO A 146 9.36 -23.03 13.30
N ILE A 147 9.53 -24.34 13.42
CA ILE A 147 10.79 -24.96 13.87
C ILE A 147 11.95 -24.79 12.86
N ASP A 148 11.63 -24.60 11.59
CA ASP A 148 12.55 -24.42 10.46
C ASP A 148 12.71 -22.95 10.04
N TYR A 149 12.22 -22.01 10.86
CA TYR A 149 12.15 -20.59 10.53
C TYR A 149 13.51 -20.00 10.15
N ILE A 150 14.51 -20.16 11.02
CA ILE A 150 15.84 -19.59 10.81
C ILE A 150 16.56 -20.26 9.64
N GLU A 151 16.43 -21.58 9.51
CA GLU A 151 17.02 -22.34 8.40
C GLU A 151 16.44 -21.89 7.04
N THR A 152 15.13 -21.66 6.99
CA THR A 152 14.44 -21.16 5.81
C THR A 152 14.88 -19.75 5.45
N LEU A 153 14.94 -18.83 6.43
CA LEU A 153 15.43 -17.47 6.20
C LEU A 153 16.89 -17.43 5.76
N MET A 154 17.76 -18.24 6.37
CA MET A 154 19.17 -18.33 6.00
C MET A 154 19.32 -18.80 4.55
N SER A 155 18.56 -19.82 4.15
CA SER A 155 18.55 -20.32 2.78
C SER A 155 18.05 -19.25 1.80
N CYS A 156 16.92 -18.60 2.11
CA CYS A 156 16.36 -17.51 1.32
C CYS A 156 17.34 -16.33 1.18
N ALA A 157 18.02 -15.91 2.26
CA ALA A 157 18.99 -14.82 2.25
C ALA A 157 20.24 -15.14 1.42
N GLN A 158 20.77 -16.35 1.52
CA GLN A 158 21.93 -16.78 0.74
C GLN A 158 21.63 -16.89 -0.76
N ILE A 159 20.47 -17.46 -1.12
CA ILE A 159 20.07 -17.62 -2.53
C ILE A 159 19.89 -16.26 -3.21
N ASN A 160 19.33 -15.27 -2.49
CA ASN A 160 18.95 -13.98 -3.06
C ASN A 160 20.00 -12.88 -2.83
N ASP A 161 21.02 -13.13 -2.00
CA ASP A 161 21.99 -12.14 -1.51
C ASP A 161 21.29 -10.88 -0.98
N ALA A 162 20.42 -11.09 0.02
CA ALA A 162 19.49 -10.08 0.52
C ALA A 162 19.35 -10.15 2.04
N ALA A 163 18.96 -9.03 2.65
CA ALA A 163 18.28 -9.07 3.95
C ALA A 163 16.85 -9.57 3.72
N VAL A 164 16.39 -10.51 4.54
CA VAL A 164 15.16 -11.25 4.28
C VAL A 164 14.26 -11.27 5.52
N GLY A 165 13.04 -10.75 5.36
CA GLY A 165 11.94 -10.94 6.30
C GLY A 165 11.10 -12.17 5.96
N ALA A 166 10.24 -12.58 6.88
CA ALA A 166 9.23 -13.60 6.64
C ALA A 166 7.84 -12.98 6.41
N LEU A 167 6.88 -13.79 5.98
CA LEU A 167 5.48 -13.41 6.07
C LEU A 167 5.06 -13.17 7.51
N ILE A 168 4.21 -12.17 7.72
CA ILE A 168 3.57 -11.93 9.02
C ILE A 168 2.09 -12.24 8.88
N ALA A 169 1.57 -13.10 9.75
CA ALA A 169 0.15 -13.40 9.85
C ALA A 169 -0.40 -13.18 11.27
N ASP A 170 -1.71 -13.00 11.41
CA ASP A 170 -2.38 -12.89 12.71
C ASP A 170 -2.31 -14.23 13.45
N SER A 171 -1.87 -14.23 14.72
CA SER A 171 -1.87 -15.42 15.56
C SER A 171 -3.25 -16.04 15.77
N ARG A 172 -4.32 -15.25 15.67
CA ARG A 172 -5.72 -15.71 15.80
C ARG A 172 -6.27 -16.28 14.50
N ASN A 173 -5.70 -15.90 13.36
CA ASN A 173 -6.07 -16.39 12.05
C ASN A 173 -4.83 -16.44 11.13
N PRO A 174 -4.11 -17.58 11.09
CA PRO A 174 -2.89 -17.73 10.29
C PRO A 174 -3.03 -17.57 8.78
N GLU A 175 -4.26 -17.50 8.25
CA GLU A 175 -4.57 -17.21 6.85
C GLU A 175 -4.67 -15.70 6.58
N TYR A 176 -4.82 -14.89 7.62
CA TYR A 176 -4.87 -13.44 7.50
C TYR A 176 -3.45 -12.87 7.50
N ILE A 177 -2.94 -12.61 6.30
CA ILE A 177 -1.62 -12.02 6.08
C ILE A 177 -1.64 -10.52 6.41
N LEU A 178 -0.76 -10.12 7.32
CA LEU A 178 -0.55 -8.75 7.76
C LEU A 178 0.53 -8.06 6.94
N ASP A 179 1.61 -8.80 6.61
CA ASP A 179 2.74 -8.28 5.85
C ASP A 179 3.35 -9.36 4.95
N ALA A 180 3.46 -9.05 3.66
CA ALA A 180 4.15 -9.81 2.64
C ALA A 180 5.11 -8.92 1.81
N GLY A 181 5.44 -7.74 2.30
CA GLY A 181 6.33 -6.77 1.68
C GLY A 181 5.83 -5.34 1.88
N GLU A 182 6.71 -4.47 2.37
CA GLU A 182 6.41 -3.05 2.61
C GLU A 182 7.12 -2.13 1.62
N TYR A 183 6.42 -1.07 1.21
CA TYR A 183 6.93 -0.08 0.27
C TYR A 183 6.79 1.34 0.84
N ILE A 184 7.52 2.30 0.28
CA ILE A 184 7.40 3.71 0.61
C ILE A 184 6.87 4.48 -0.60
N ASP A 185 5.61 4.92 -0.51
CA ASP A 185 5.07 5.89 -1.47
C ASP A 185 5.41 7.31 -0.99
N TRP A 186 6.53 7.86 -1.47
CA TRP A 186 6.94 9.24 -1.15
C TRP A 186 5.94 10.30 -1.63
N LYS A 187 5.28 10.05 -2.76
CA LYS A 187 4.32 10.98 -3.34
C LYS A 187 3.10 11.12 -2.46
N ASN A 188 2.63 10.06 -1.81
CA ASN A 188 1.52 10.12 -0.85
C ASN A 188 1.96 10.05 0.62
N TYR A 189 3.26 9.93 0.89
CA TYR A 189 3.83 9.68 2.21
C TYR A 189 3.02 8.65 3.01
N SER A 190 2.99 7.45 2.45
CA SER A 190 2.33 6.28 3.02
C SER A 190 3.24 5.07 2.89
N PHE A 191 3.00 4.09 3.75
CA PHE A 191 3.73 2.82 3.80
C PHE A 191 2.80 1.69 3.38
N PRO A 192 2.47 1.54 2.08
CA PRO A 192 1.61 0.47 1.64
C PRO A 192 2.28 -0.89 1.89
N VAL A 193 1.48 -1.81 2.43
CA VAL A 193 1.88 -3.18 2.74
C VAL A 193 1.15 -4.12 1.80
N LYS A 194 1.89 -5.07 1.19
CA LYS A 194 1.32 -6.15 0.41
C LYS A 194 0.74 -7.18 1.38
N THR A 195 -0.54 -7.50 1.25
CA THR A 195 -1.25 -8.46 2.14
C THR A 195 -1.84 -9.65 1.38
N SER A 196 -1.48 -9.82 0.12
CA SER A 196 -1.98 -10.92 -0.72
C SER A 196 -0.84 -11.54 -1.52
N ILE A 197 -0.88 -12.85 -1.63
CA ILE A 197 0.18 -13.67 -2.21
C ILE A 197 -0.48 -14.67 -3.14
N LYS A 198 0.14 -14.95 -4.28
CA LYS A 198 -0.28 -16.04 -5.16
C LYS A 198 0.42 -17.32 -4.72
N SER A 199 -0.25 -18.47 -4.83
CA SER A 199 0.32 -19.77 -4.43
C SER A 199 1.62 -20.14 -5.13
N SER A 200 1.94 -19.53 -6.27
CA SER A 200 3.20 -19.74 -7.01
C SER A 200 4.34 -18.79 -6.60
N GLU A 201 4.06 -17.79 -5.76
CA GLU A 201 5.07 -16.85 -5.29
C GLU A 201 5.74 -17.40 -4.03
N HIS A 202 7.06 -17.57 -4.07
CA HIS A 202 7.87 -18.04 -2.93
C HIS A 202 8.76 -16.94 -2.33
N PHE A 203 8.94 -15.83 -3.05
CA PHE A 203 9.76 -14.71 -2.61
C PHE A 203 9.27 -13.40 -3.23
N CYS A 204 9.27 -12.32 -2.45
CA CYS A 204 9.06 -10.96 -2.95
C CYS A 204 10.34 -10.16 -2.85
N ALA A 205 10.95 -9.89 -4.00
CA ALA A 205 12.12 -9.03 -4.09
C ALA A 205 11.74 -7.54 -4.10
N ASP A 206 12.76 -6.70 -3.87
CA ASP A 206 12.73 -5.24 -4.06
C ASP A 206 11.67 -4.50 -3.23
N VAL A 207 11.40 -4.99 -2.03
CA VAL A 207 10.67 -4.23 -1.01
C VAL A 207 11.50 -3.03 -0.55
N ASP A 208 10.87 -1.97 -0.05
CA ASP A 208 11.60 -0.78 0.43
C ASP A 208 12.02 -0.90 1.89
N VAL A 209 11.24 -1.64 2.67
CA VAL A 209 11.38 -1.79 4.12
C VAL A 209 11.03 -3.22 4.50
N LEU A 210 11.64 -3.70 5.58
CA LEU A 210 11.28 -4.92 6.28
C LEU A 210 10.92 -4.56 7.72
N PRO A 211 10.03 -5.32 8.38
CA PRO A 211 9.73 -5.09 9.79
C PRO A 211 10.90 -5.52 10.66
N GLY A 212 11.14 -4.82 11.78
CA GLY A 212 12.12 -5.23 12.80
C GLY A 212 11.76 -6.51 13.59
N ARG A 213 10.77 -7.27 13.10
CA ARG A 213 10.16 -8.44 13.74
C ARG A 213 10.29 -9.64 12.81
N GLY A 214 11.31 -10.45 13.02
CA GLY A 214 11.55 -11.64 12.21
C GLY A 214 12.24 -11.35 10.89
N THR A 215 13.29 -10.52 10.92
CA THR A 215 14.07 -10.18 9.73
C THR A 215 15.54 -10.51 9.91
N LEU A 216 16.07 -11.32 9.00
CA LEU A 216 17.45 -11.76 8.95
C LEU A 216 18.28 -10.82 8.09
N ILE A 217 19.40 -10.34 8.61
CA ILE A 217 20.29 -9.38 7.97
C ILE A 217 21.73 -9.91 8.03
N PRO A 218 22.40 -10.09 6.88
CA PRO A 218 23.83 -10.39 6.88
C PRO A 218 24.65 -9.31 7.59
N LEU A 219 25.56 -9.69 8.49
CA LEU A 219 26.34 -8.75 9.31
C LEU A 219 27.12 -7.74 8.46
N HIS A 220 27.61 -8.17 7.29
CA HIS A 220 28.36 -7.29 6.39
C HIS A 220 27.53 -6.08 5.91
N MET A 221 26.21 -6.23 5.77
CA MET A 221 25.31 -5.13 5.40
C MET A 221 25.23 -4.09 6.52
N ILE A 222 25.15 -4.55 7.76
CA ILE A 222 25.14 -3.69 8.95
C ILE A 222 26.49 -2.98 9.12
N ARG A 223 27.60 -3.68 8.90
CA ARG A 223 28.95 -3.08 8.93
C ARG A 223 29.13 -1.98 7.90
N ALA A 224 28.58 -2.17 6.71
CA ALA A 224 28.69 -1.20 5.61
C ALA A 224 27.77 0.01 5.79
N ALA A 225 26.54 -0.21 6.24
CA ALA A 225 25.54 0.86 6.34
C ALA A 225 25.51 1.54 7.70
N GLY A 226 25.90 0.83 8.77
CA GLY A 226 25.80 1.23 10.17
C GLY A 226 24.57 0.65 10.89
N ASN A 227 24.66 0.49 12.20
CA ASN A 227 23.60 -0.02 13.09
C ASN A 227 22.35 0.91 13.13
N VAL A 228 21.23 0.43 13.69
CA VAL A 228 20.00 1.21 13.90
C VAL A 228 20.28 2.49 14.71
N ASP A 229 19.65 3.60 14.33
CA ASP A 229 19.96 4.94 14.86
C ASP A 229 18.99 5.34 15.98
N ALA A 230 19.32 4.92 17.21
CA ALA A 230 18.51 5.20 18.41
C ALA A 230 18.46 6.69 18.79
N GLU A 231 19.46 7.48 18.39
CA GLU A 231 19.47 8.93 18.65
C GLU A 231 18.46 9.65 17.77
N MET A 232 18.36 9.26 16.49
CA MET A 232 17.41 9.83 15.55
C MET A 232 15.99 9.35 15.81
N LEU A 233 15.81 8.04 15.97
CA LEU A 233 14.52 7.36 16.06
C LEU A 233 14.55 6.37 17.22
N PRO A 234 14.23 6.79 18.45
CA PRO A 234 14.36 5.94 19.63
C PRO A 234 13.35 4.78 19.67
N HIS A 235 12.26 4.86 18.90
CA HIS A 235 11.22 3.84 18.91
C HIS A 235 10.64 3.60 17.50
N TYR A 236 9.55 4.26 17.13
CA TYR A 236 8.91 4.04 15.82
C TYR A 236 9.72 4.60 14.65
N LEU A 237 9.49 4.02 13.46
CA LEU A 237 10.19 4.27 12.19
C LEU A 237 11.67 3.86 12.16
N ALA A 238 12.22 3.33 13.25
CA ALA A 238 13.64 2.98 13.31
C ALA A 238 14.00 1.81 12.39
N ASP A 239 13.15 0.78 12.32
CA ASP A 239 13.24 -0.29 11.32
C ASP A 239 13.04 0.25 9.89
N TYR A 240 12.02 1.10 9.66
CA TYR A 240 11.83 1.77 8.36
C TYR A 240 13.07 2.54 7.89
N GLU A 241 13.70 3.29 8.79
CA GLU A 241 14.94 4.04 8.53
C GLU A 241 16.08 3.10 8.20
N PHE A 242 16.26 2.06 9.01
CA PHE A 242 17.36 1.13 8.90
C PHE A 242 17.32 0.35 7.59
N PHE A 243 16.20 -0.29 7.28
CA PHE A 243 16.08 -1.08 6.05
C PHE A 243 16.10 -0.21 4.80
N TYR A 244 15.43 0.95 4.82
CA TYR A 244 15.53 1.86 3.69
C TYR A 244 16.95 2.38 3.48
N ARG A 245 17.71 2.60 4.57
CA ARG A 245 19.13 2.94 4.51
C ARG A 245 19.96 1.79 3.91
N LEU A 246 19.73 0.53 4.30
CA LEU A 246 20.36 -0.63 3.67
C LEU A 246 20.10 -0.65 2.16
N LYS A 247 18.85 -0.44 1.74
CA LYS A 247 18.47 -0.37 0.33
C LYS A 247 19.19 0.76 -0.41
N ARG A 248 19.31 1.94 0.21
CA ARG A 248 20.06 3.08 -0.36
C ARG A 248 21.58 2.83 -0.44
N HIS A 249 22.11 1.95 0.38
CA HIS A 249 23.49 1.45 0.27
C HIS A 249 23.68 0.44 -0.86
N GLY A 250 22.60 0.05 -1.57
CA GLY A 250 22.64 -0.87 -2.70
C GLY A 250 22.36 -2.32 -2.33
N PHE A 251 22.04 -2.61 -1.06
CA PHE A 251 21.67 -3.97 -0.64
C PHE A 251 20.25 -4.33 -1.06
N ARG A 252 20.04 -5.62 -1.31
CA ARG A 252 18.72 -6.17 -1.66
C ARG A 252 17.93 -6.48 -0.40
N LEU A 253 16.64 -6.19 -0.46
CA LEU A 253 15.67 -6.56 0.55
C LEU A 253 14.61 -7.46 -0.09
N GLY A 254 14.10 -8.42 0.67
CA GLY A 254 12.95 -9.19 0.23
C GLY A 254 12.25 -9.97 1.34
N VAL A 255 11.12 -10.58 0.98
CA VAL A 255 10.31 -11.37 1.91
C VAL A 255 10.23 -12.80 1.40
N CYS A 256 10.63 -13.75 2.25
CA CYS A 256 10.52 -15.19 2.00
C CYS A 256 9.09 -15.65 2.33
N TYR A 257 8.40 -16.24 1.36
CA TYR A 257 7.01 -16.70 1.50
C TYR A 257 6.89 -18.15 1.92
N ASP A 258 8.01 -18.88 1.96
CA ASP A 258 8.08 -20.27 2.40
C ASP A 258 8.02 -20.42 3.93
N THR A 259 8.12 -19.31 4.68
CA THR A 259 7.96 -19.30 6.13
C THR A 259 7.18 -18.09 6.59
N LYS A 260 6.52 -18.21 7.75
CA LYS A 260 5.71 -17.14 8.34
C LYS A 260 5.87 -17.09 9.84
N ILE A 261 5.82 -15.89 10.40
CA ILE A 261 5.64 -15.65 11.83
C ILE A 261 4.18 -15.36 12.14
N LEU A 262 3.74 -15.79 13.32
CA LEU A 262 2.43 -15.42 13.84
C LEU A 262 2.60 -14.31 14.87
N ALA A 263 1.97 -13.17 14.62
CA ALA A 263 2.08 -11.98 15.46
C ALA A 263 0.81 -11.74 16.29
N HIS A 264 1.00 -11.38 17.56
CA HIS A 264 -0.08 -10.97 18.45
C HIS A 264 -0.46 -9.50 18.20
N ILE A 265 -1.41 -9.23 17.29
CA ILE A 265 -1.77 -7.86 16.87
C ILE A 265 -2.20 -6.97 18.05
N GLU A 266 -2.90 -7.51 19.03
CA GLU A 266 -3.40 -6.76 20.19
C GLU A 266 -2.26 -6.17 21.03
N GLU A 267 -1.05 -6.72 20.91
CA GLU A 267 0.14 -6.24 21.60
C GLU A 267 0.93 -5.22 20.79
N THR A 268 0.51 -4.95 19.55
CA THR A 268 1.16 -4.01 18.63
C THR A 268 0.64 -2.58 18.82
N GLY A 269 1.31 -1.83 19.71
CA GLY A 269 1.24 -0.36 19.77
C GLY A 269 -0.13 0.26 20.09
N ILE A 270 -0.17 1.60 20.08
CA ILE A 270 -1.38 2.39 20.34
C ILE A 270 -2.11 2.63 19.02
N ILE A 271 -3.31 2.09 18.87
CA ILE A 271 -4.19 2.39 17.73
C ILE A 271 -4.67 3.85 17.85
N PRO A 272 -4.52 4.69 16.81
CA PRO A 272 -5.02 6.06 16.83
C PRO A 272 -6.51 6.12 17.18
N THR A 273 -6.89 6.94 18.15
CA THR A 273 -8.32 7.08 18.50
C THR A 273 -9.06 7.88 17.44
N SER A 274 -10.08 7.29 16.82
CA SER A 274 -10.96 8.05 15.93
C SER A 274 -12.03 8.80 16.74
N GLY A 275 -12.32 10.05 16.35
CA GLY A 275 -13.37 10.86 16.98
C GLY A 275 -12.88 12.12 17.69
N ARG A 276 -13.73 12.65 18.58
CA ARG A 276 -13.42 13.82 19.41
C ARG A 276 -12.49 13.39 20.54
N SER A 277 -11.41 14.14 20.71
CA SER A 277 -10.40 13.88 21.75
C SER A 277 -10.07 15.18 22.48
N THR A 278 -9.50 15.05 23.67
CA THR A 278 -8.97 16.21 24.40
C THR A 278 -7.70 16.74 23.73
N PHE A 279 -7.37 18.01 23.96
CA PHE A 279 -6.11 18.59 23.49
C PHE A 279 -4.89 17.78 23.96
N ARG A 280 -4.90 17.33 25.23
CA ARG A 280 -3.82 16.52 25.82
C ARG A 280 -3.65 15.17 25.09
N GLN A 281 -4.74 14.51 24.72
CA GLN A 281 -4.69 13.25 23.96
C GLN A 281 -4.09 13.47 22.57
N ILE A 282 -4.54 14.48 21.83
CA ILE A 282 -3.95 14.80 20.51
C ILE A 282 -2.48 15.19 20.64
N TRP A 283 -2.13 16.00 21.64
CA TRP A 283 -0.74 16.36 21.90
C TRP A 283 0.13 15.12 22.16
N HIS A 284 -0.37 14.17 22.95
CA HIS A 284 0.31 12.92 23.21
C HIS A 284 0.39 12.04 21.95
N GLU A 285 -0.68 11.91 21.16
CA GLU A 285 -0.65 11.20 19.88
C GLU A 285 0.35 11.83 18.90
N VAL A 286 0.50 13.15 18.87
CA VAL A 286 1.38 13.80 17.89
C VAL A 286 2.84 13.83 18.34
N PHE A 287 3.13 13.91 19.64
CA PHE A 287 4.49 14.18 20.13
C PHE A 287 5.05 13.15 21.12
N SER A 288 4.26 12.16 21.55
CA SER A 288 4.77 11.09 22.41
C SER A 288 5.65 10.12 21.62
N ARG A 289 6.72 9.62 22.25
CA ARG A 289 7.57 8.55 21.71
C ARG A 289 6.81 7.25 21.50
N ARG A 290 5.71 7.03 22.23
CA ARG A 290 4.82 5.86 22.09
C ARG A 290 3.84 5.96 20.92
N SER A 291 3.91 7.02 20.12
CA SER A 291 3.03 7.18 18.97
C SER A 291 3.73 6.85 17.67
N MET A 292 3.15 5.94 16.90
CA MET A 292 3.53 5.69 15.50
C MET A 292 3.41 6.94 14.63
N SER A 293 2.57 7.90 15.03
CA SER A 293 2.32 9.12 14.27
C SER A 293 3.17 10.30 14.73
N ASN A 294 4.21 10.08 15.54
CA ASN A 294 5.04 11.13 16.11
C ASN A 294 5.56 12.10 15.03
N PHE A 295 5.25 13.38 15.19
CA PHE A 295 5.60 14.43 14.22
C PHE A 295 7.10 14.54 14.01
N TRP A 296 7.89 14.52 15.08
CA TRP A 296 9.33 14.72 15.00
C TRP A 296 10.04 13.51 14.39
N ASP A 297 9.57 12.30 14.68
CA ASP A 297 10.15 11.08 14.13
C ASP A 297 9.92 11.02 12.60
N HIS A 298 8.69 11.27 12.16
CA HIS A 298 8.40 11.42 10.73
C HIS A 298 9.18 12.59 10.10
N TRP A 299 9.31 13.72 10.80
CA TRP A 299 10.07 14.87 10.30
C TRP A 299 11.55 14.52 10.07
N ARG A 300 12.19 13.84 11.02
CA ARG A 300 13.58 13.37 10.91
C ARG A 300 13.71 12.36 9.77
N PHE A 301 12.84 11.35 9.71
CA PHE A 301 12.84 10.33 8.66
C PHE A 301 12.75 10.97 7.26
N VAL A 302 11.78 11.86 7.05
CA VAL A 302 11.60 12.60 5.77
C VAL A 302 12.80 13.47 5.46
N THR A 303 13.41 14.08 6.47
CA THR A 303 14.60 14.93 6.28
C THR A 303 15.78 14.12 5.74
N ARG A 304 16.02 12.93 6.27
CA ARG A 304 17.14 12.07 5.90
C ARG A 304 16.91 11.33 4.57
N HIS A 305 15.68 10.85 4.35
CA HIS A 305 15.43 9.83 3.32
C HIS A 305 14.54 10.28 2.17
N ALA A 306 13.65 11.26 2.37
CA ALA A 306 12.74 11.64 1.29
C ALA A 306 13.51 12.26 0.11
N PRO A 307 13.19 11.88 -1.14
CA PRO A 307 13.68 12.55 -2.34
C PRO A 307 13.40 14.05 -2.30
N ASN A 308 14.31 14.86 -2.87
CA ASN A 308 14.21 16.32 -2.83
C ASN A 308 12.87 16.85 -3.41
N GLU A 309 12.34 16.18 -4.44
CA GLU A 309 11.07 16.53 -5.07
C GLU A 309 9.85 16.39 -4.15
N TYR A 310 9.88 15.47 -3.18
CA TYR A 310 8.77 15.24 -2.26
C TYR A 310 9.00 15.84 -0.87
N ARG A 311 10.25 16.04 -0.43
CA ARG A 311 10.60 16.40 0.95
C ARG A 311 9.80 17.58 1.50
N ASN A 312 9.78 18.72 0.81
CA ASN A 312 9.08 19.92 1.28
C ASN A 312 7.55 19.73 1.28
N HIS A 313 7.04 19.00 0.29
CA HIS A 313 5.62 18.70 0.19
C HIS A 313 5.15 17.79 1.33
N ILE A 314 5.94 16.78 1.70
CA ILE A 314 5.66 15.89 2.83
C ILE A 314 5.74 16.65 4.15
N ARG A 315 6.79 17.47 4.36
CA ARG A 315 6.92 18.34 5.55
C ARG A 315 5.70 19.25 5.72
N PHE A 316 5.25 19.88 4.64
CA PHE A 316 4.02 20.69 4.65
C PHE A 316 2.80 19.85 5.05
N ARG A 317 2.69 18.61 4.55
CA ARG A 317 1.60 17.70 4.95
C ARG A 317 1.65 17.28 6.42
N LEU A 318 2.83 17.03 6.98
CA LEU A 318 2.99 16.75 8.40
C LEU A 318 2.49 17.93 9.26
N VAL A 319 2.90 19.16 8.93
CA VAL A 319 2.44 20.38 9.63
C VAL A 319 0.92 20.55 9.49
N LYS A 320 0.41 20.38 8.27
CA LYS A 320 -1.02 20.46 7.99
C LYS A 320 -1.82 19.41 8.77
N ARG A 321 -1.29 18.18 8.94
CA ARG A 321 -1.92 17.11 9.73
C ARG A 321 -2.09 17.54 11.19
N VAL A 322 -1.02 18.03 11.82
CA VAL A 322 -1.07 18.51 13.22
C VAL A 322 -2.12 19.61 13.38
N ILE A 323 -2.13 20.59 12.49
CA ILE A 323 -3.11 21.69 12.53
C ILE A 323 -4.54 21.17 12.30
N ALA A 324 -4.72 20.20 11.40
CA ALA A 324 -6.02 19.57 11.18
C ALA A 324 -6.51 18.80 12.40
N ASP A 325 -5.66 17.99 13.04
CA ASP A 325 -6.01 17.25 14.26
C ASP A 325 -6.40 18.20 15.40
N LEU A 326 -5.61 19.24 15.63
CA LEU A 326 -5.91 20.27 16.63
C LEU A 326 -7.22 21.01 16.31
N THR A 327 -7.50 21.29 15.04
CA THR A 327 -8.72 22.02 14.62
C THR A 327 -9.99 21.15 14.68
N LEU A 328 -9.90 19.91 14.20
CA LEU A 328 -11.08 19.08 13.92
C LEU A 328 -11.41 18.12 15.07
N ARG A 329 -10.42 17.72 15.87
CA ARG A 329 -10.60 16.70 16.91
C ARG A 329 -10.64 17.29 18.33
N THR A 330 -10.23 18.55 18.52
CA THR A 330 -10.20 19.18 19.85
C THR A 330 -11.19 20.35 19.99
N PRO A 331 -11.55 20.75 21.23
CA PRO A 331 -12.32 21.97 21.48
C PRO A 331 -11.61 23.26 21.06
N ALA A 332 -10.29 23.24 20.80
CA ALA A 332 -9.51 24.40 20.39
C ALA A 332 -9.74 24.82 18.93
N ARG A 333 -10.79 24.31 18.28
CA ARG A 333 -11.14 24.58 16.87
C ARG A 333 -11.07 26.07 16.53
N ALA A 334 -11.63 26.95 17.35
CA ALA A 334 -11.66 28.38 17.08
C ALA A 334 -10.27 29.00 16.89
N LEU A 335 -9.26 28.49 17.63
CA LEU A 335 -7.89 28.99 17.56
C LEU A 335 -7.17 28.56 16.28
N PHE A 336 -7.34 27.31 15.87
CA PHE A 336 -6.62 26.74 14.73
C PHE A 336 -7.39 26.81 13.40
N PHE A 337 -8.68 27.11 13.44
CA PHE A 337 -9.52 27.15 12.24
C PHE A 337 -9.06 28.16 11.17
N PRO A 338 -8.63 29.40 11.49
CA PRO A 338 -8.12 30.33 10.49
C PRO A 338 -6.90 29.77 9.76
N LEU A 339 -5.97 29.19 10.51
CA LEU A 339 -4.75 28.59 9.97
C LEU A 339 -5.07 27.33 9.15
N TYR A 340 -5.96 26.47 9.63
CA TYR A 340 -6.45 25.31 8.89
C TYR A 340 -7.11 25.71 7.57
N LEU A 341 -7.93 26.76 7.56
CA LEU A 341 -8.56 27.28 6.35
C LEU A 341 -7.50 27.78 5.37
N LEU A 342 -6.55 28.60 5.83
CA LEU A 342 -5.46 29.11 5.00
C LEU A 342 -4.66 27.98 4.34
N LEU A 343 -4.35 26.90 5.08
CA LEU A 343 -3.61 25.74 4.56
C LEU A 343 -4.42 24.83 3.63
N THR A 344 -5.76 24.85 3.71
CA THR A 344 -6.62 23.92 2.95
C THR A 344 -7.38 24.57 1.80
N LEU A 345 -7.60 25.89 1.85
CA LEU A 345 -8.43 26.62 0.90
C LEU A 345 -7.95 26.46 -0.55
N PRO A 346 -6.64 26.56 -0.89
CA PRO A 346 -6.18 26.41 -2.28
C PRO A 346 -6.50 25.02 -2.84
N MET A 347 -6.28 23.97 -2.05
CA MET A 347 -6.60 22.59 -2.44
C MET A 347 -8.10 22.38 -2.59
N ARG A 348 -8.91 22.91 -1.67
CA ARG A 348 -10.38 22.82 -1.73
C ARG A 348 -10.92 23.57 -2.94
N ALA A 349 -10.44 24.78 -3.20
CA ALA A 349 -10.81 25.57 -4.37
C ALA A 349 -10.46 24.82 -5.67
N ARG A 350 -9.24 24.27 -5.76
CA ARG A 350 -8.83 23.44 -6.91
C ARG A 350 -9.70 22.21 -7.07
N ALA A 351 -10.02 21.50 -5.98
CA ALA A 351 -10.90 20.33 -6.02
C ALA A 351 -12.32 20.68 -6.51
N VAL A 352 -12.88 21.81 -6.06
CA VAL A 352 -14.16 22.33 -6.55
C VAL A 352 -14.08 22.63 -8.05
N VAL A 353 -13.09 23.41 -8.50
CA VAL A 353 -12.94 23.79 -9.91
C VAL A 353 -12.75 22.57 -10.81
N THR A 354 -11.88 21.63 -10.42
CA THR A 354 -11.65 20.39 -11.17
C THR A 354 -12.87 19.48 -11.18
N GLY A 355 -13.60 19.39 -10.06
CA GLY A 355 -14.87 18.69 -9.97
C GLY A 355 -15.92 19.27 -10.92
N GLN A 356 -16.08 20.59 -10.93
CA GLN A 356 -16.98 21.30 -11.85
C GLN A 356 -16.59 21.09 -13.30
N LYS A 357 -15.29 21.17 -13.64
CA LYS A 357 -14.80 20.92 -14.99
C LYS A 357 -15.14 19.49 -15.44
N ARG A 358 -14.90 18.47 -14.60
CA ARG A 358 -15.26 17.07 -14.90
C ARG A 358 -16.76 16.90 -15.09
N ALA A 359 -17.57 17.53 -14.24
CA ALA A 359 -19.03 17.50 -14.35
C ALA A 359 -19.48 18.11 -15.69
N PHE A 360 -18.93 19.26 -16.07
CA PHE A 360 -19.23 19.91 -17.34
C PHE A 360 -18.79 19.07 -18.54
N THR A 361 -17.59 18.47 -18.51
CA THR A 361 -17.14 17.57 -19.57
C THR A 361 -18.06 16.35 -19.73
N ARG A 362 -18.52 15.75 -18.62
CA ARG A 362 -19.49 14.64 -18.65
C ARG A 362 -20.83 15.08 -19.23
N LEU A 363 -21.32 16.25 -18.83
CA LEU A 363 -22.56 16.83 -19.36
C LEU A 363 -22.45 17.06 -20.88
N ALA A 364 -21.36 17.68 -21.34
CA ALA A 364 -21.12 17.92 -22.76
C ALA A 364 -20.99 16.62 -23.57
N ALA A 365 -20.33 15.59 -23.01
CA ALA A 365 -20.25 14.28 -23.65
C ALA A 365 -21.62 13.59 -23.73
N GLY A 366 -22.43 13.68 -22.67
CA GLY A 366 -23.81 13.17 -22.67
C GLY A 366 -24.69 13.87 -23.70
N ILE A 367 -24.63 15.20 -23.80
CA ILE A 367 -25.38 15.96 -24.81
C ILE A 367 -25.01 15.53 -26.24
N ARG A 368 -23.72 15.26 -26.51
CA ARG A 368 -23.29 14.78 -27.83
C ARG A 368 -23.79 13.36 -28.16
N LYS A 369 -23.95 12.50 -27.15
CA LYS A 369 -24.31 11.09 -27.34
C LYS A 369 -25.83 10.89 -27.40
N ASP A 370 -26.56 11.47 -26.44
CA ASP A 370 -27.96 11.15 -26.19
C ASP A 370 -28.89 12.37 -26.38
N GLY A 371 -28.35 13.50 -26.86
CA GLY A 371 -29.07 14.75 -27.11
C GLY A 371 -29.26 15.61 -25.86
N ALA A 372 -29.95 16.75 -26.01
CA ALA A 372 -30.16 17.70 -24.93
C ALA A 372 -31.05 17.16 -23.78
N ASP A 373 -31.72 16.02 -23.97
CA ASP A 373 -32.57 15.37 -22.95
C ASP A 373 -31.75 14.86 -21.75
N VAL A 374 -30.44 14.70 -21.88
CA VAL A 374 -29.52 14.37 -20.77
C VAL A 374 -29.60 15.40 -19.64
N VAL A 375 -29.93 16.66 -19.95
CA VAL A 375 -30.16 17.74 -18.99
C VAL A 375 -31.28 17.39 -17.99
N CYS A 376 -32.22 16.51 -18.38
CA CYS A 376 -33.31 16.06 -17.53
C CYS A 376 -32.92 14.93 -16.55
N HIS A 377 -31.69 14.40 -16.63
CA HIS A 377 -31.27 13.29 -15.79
C HIS A 377 -31.04 13.73 -14.33
N PRO A 378 -31.67 13.08 -13.34
CA PRO A 378 -31.68 13.57 -11.96
C PRO A 378 -30.32 13.59 -11.26
N ARG A 379 -29.36 12.81 -11.77
CA ARG A 379 -27.98 12.79 -11.26
C ARG A 379 -27.09 13.90 -11.83
N LEU A 380 -27.52 14.64 -12.85
CA LEU A 380 -26.70 15.65 -13.52
C LEU A 380 -27.07 17.08 -13.13
N ILE A 381 -28.37 17.36 -12.92
CA ILE A 381 -28.86 18.71 -12.63
C ILE A 381 -29.91 18.68 -11.51
N PRO A 382 -29.78 19.53 -10.46
CA PRO A 382 -30.78 19.67 -9.40
C PRO A 382 -32.18 19.95 -9.96
N ALA A 383 -33.21 19.37 -9.33
CA ALA A 383 -34.59 19.45 -9.81
C ALA A 383 -35.07 20.91 -10.04
N ILE A 384 -34.64 21.83 -9.18
CA ILE A 384 -35.08 23.23 -9.20
C ILE A 384 -34.62 24.01 -10.44
N ILE A 385 -33.48 23.65 -11.03
CA ILE A 385 -32.94 24.34 -12.23
C ILE A 385 -33.07 23.49 -13.50
N ARG A 386 -33.53 22.24 -13.40
CA ARG A 386 -33.59 21.30 -14.53
C ARG A 386 -34.49 21.78 -15.67
N LEU A 387 -35.73 22.15 -15.34
CA LEU A 387 -36.70 22.64 -16.33
C LEU A 387 -36.25 23.98 -16.96
N PRO A 388 -35.79 24.98 -16.19
CA PRO A 388 -35.21 26.20 -16.75
C PRO A 388 -34.05 25.93 -17.73
N VAL A 389 -33.11 25.06 -17.35
CA VAL A 389 -31.95 24.75 -18.21
C VAL A 389 -32.40 24.01 -19.48
N TYR A 390 -33.30 23.04 -19.38
CA TYR A 390 -33.87 22.35 -20.55
C TYR A 390 -34.60 23.32 -21.49
N LEU A 391 -35.38 24.25 -20.93
CA LEU A 391 -36.06 25.29 -21.69
C LEU A 391 -35.08 26.25 -22.39
N ALA A 392 -33.88 26.46 -21.86
CA ALA A 392 -32.85 27.30 -22.47
C ALA A 392 -32.03 26.59 -23.57
N VAL A 393 -31.76 25.28 -23.44
CA VAL A 393 -30.70 24.63 -24.26
C VAL A 393 -31.20 23.54 -25.22
N ALA A 394 -32.44 23.06 -25.09
CA ALA A 394 -32.99 22.02 -25.97
C ALA A 394 -34.00 22.58 -26.99
N PRO A 395 -34.21 21.99 -28.17
CA PRO A 395 -35.44 22.21 -28.93
C PRO A 395 -36.64 21.58 -28.20
N GLY A 396 -37.83 22.17 -28.31
CA GLY A 396 -39.06 21.56 -27.78
C GLY A 396 -39.50 20.33 -28.60
N PRO A 397 -40.31 19.43 -28.02
CA PRO A 397 -40.82 18.26 -28.73
C PRO A 397 -41.74 18.69 -29.88
N ILE A 398 -41.76 17.89 -30.94
CA ILE A 398 -42.44 18.14 -32.22
C ILE A 398 -43.44 17.01 -32.47
N LYS A 399 -44.64 17.33 -32.94
CA LYS A 399 -45.64 16.34 -33.35
C LYS A 399 -45.45 15.92 -34.80
N HIS A 400 -45.92 14.74 -35.16
CA HIS A 400 -45.93 14.26 -36.54
C HIS A 400 -46.51 15.29 -37.53
N GLU A 401 -47.68 15.85 -37.21
CA GLU A 401 -48.37 16.89 -38.01
C GLU A 401 -47.48 18.10 -38.35
N HIS A 402 -46.61 18.51 -37.42
CA HIS A 402 -45.71 19.64 -37.64
C HIS A 402 -44.58 19.31 -38.61
N ILE A 403 -44.24 18.03 -38.78
CA ILE A 403 -43.24 17.57 -39.74
C ILE A 403 -43.87 17.60 -41.14
N GLU A 404 -45.08 17.05 -41.26
CA GLU A 404 -45.87 17.03 -42.50
C GLU A 404 -46.23 18.44 -42.99
N GLU A 405 -46.51 19.39 -42.09
CA GLU A 405 -46.80 20.80 -42.42
C GLU A 405 -45.71 21.47 -43.27
N TYR A 406 -44.46 21.03 -43.15
CA TYR A 406 -43.34 21.55 -43.94
C TYR A 406 -42.94 20.62 -45.10
N GLY A 407 -43.80 19.65 -45.46
CA GLY A 407 -43.55 18.70 -46.54
C GLY A 407 -42.40 17.74 -46.26
N LEU A 408 -42.09 17.49 -44.98
CA LEU A 408 -41.04 16.56 -44.55
C LEU A 408 -41.63 15.20 -44.20
N VAL A 409 -40.89 14.12 -44.46
CA VAL A 409 -41.30 12.75 -44.11
C VAL A 409 -40.58 12.31 -42.83
N ALA A 410 -41.34 11.97 -41.78
CA ALA A 410 -40.77 11.65 -40.47
C ALA A 410 -39.82 10.44 -40.52
N ASP A 411 -40.16 9.39 -41.28
CA ASP A 411 -39.35 8.17 -41.40
C ASP A 411 -38.00 8.43 -42.08
N GLU A 412 -37.95 9.29 -43.09
CA GLU A 412 -36.69 9.70 -43.72
C GLU A 412 -35.79 10.46 -42.74
N LEU A 413 -36.39 11.34 -41.92
CA LEU A 413 -35.65 12.09 -40.90
C LEU A 413 -35.19 11.22 -39.73
N LEU A 414 -35.93 10.16 -39.40
CA LEU A 414 -35.51 9.13 -38.44
C LEU A 414 -34.33 8.32 -38.99
N GLN A 415 -34.39 7.86 -40.25
CA GLN A 415 -33.30 7.12 -40.89
C GLN A 415 -32.02 7.96 -41.02
N LYS A 416 -32.15 9.27 -41.29
CA LYS A 416 -31.02 10.22 -41.30
C LYS A 416 -30.51 10.59 -39.91
N GLY A 417 -31.15 10.12 -38.83
CA GLY A 417 -30.80 10.45 -37.45
C GLY A 417 -31.02 11.91 -37.06
N ILE A 418 -31.79 12.67 -37.86
CA ILE A 418 -32.14 14.07 -37.61
C ILE A 418 -33.22 14.16 -36.55
N LEU A 419 -34.20 13.25 -36.60
CA LEU A 419 -35.22 13.06 -35.59
C LEU A 419 -34.97 11.81 -34.76
N ARG A 420 -35.52 11.82 -33.56
CA ARG A 420 -35.70 10.65 -32.71
C ARG A 420 -37.17 10.60 -32.28
N GLN A 421 -37.81 9.44 -32.40
CA GLN A 421 -39.18 9.25 -31.90
C GLN A 421 -39.15 9.06 -30.37
N PHE A 422 -40.09 9.70 -29.67
CA PHE A 422 -40.34 9.44 -28.26
C PHE A 422 -41.19 8.17 -28.10
N ARG A 423 -41.29 7.62 -26.88
CA ARG A 423 -42.14 6.44 -26.62
C ARG A 423 -43.61 6.64 -26.99
N CYS A 424 -44.10 7.88 -26.95
CA CYS A 424 -45.38 8.24 -27.55
C CYS A 424 -45.19 8.48 -29.05
N HIS A 425 -45.73 7.58 -29.87
CA HIS A 425 -45.49 7.49 -31.33
C HIS A 425 -45.78 8.78 -32.11
N GLU A 426 -46.60 9.69 -31.56
CA GLU A 426 -46.93 10.99 -32.17
C GLU A 426 -45.86 12.08 -31.97
N TRP A 427 -44.86 11.86 -31.11
CA TRP A 427 -43.90 12.90 -30.71
C TRP A 427 -42.46 12.55 -31.10
N TYR A 428 -41.73 13.59 -31.52
CA TYR A 428 -40.36 13.51 -32.03
C TYR A 428 -39.47 14.59 -31.39
N ALA A 429 -38.19 14.29 -31.23
CA ALA A 429 -37.13 15.20 -30.80
C ALA A 429 -36.16 15.46 -31.95
N LEU A 430 -35.66 16.69 -32.08
CA LEU A 430 -34.52 16.98 -32.95
C LEU A 430 -33.24 16.52 -32.26
N ASN A 431 -32.51 15.61 -32.89
CA ASN A 431 -31.31 14.99 -32.33
C ASN A 431 -30.04 15.84 -32.59
N THR A 432 -30.08 16.72 -33.60
CA THR A 432 -28.97 17.59 -34.01
C THR A 432 -29.43 19.03 -34.22
N VAL A 433 -28.53 19.98 -33.96
CA VAL A 433 -28.72 21.42 -34.21
C VAL A 433 -28.16 21.84 -35.59
N ASN A 434 -27.37 20.96 -36.22
CA ASN A 434 -26.73 21.18 -37.53
C ASN A 434 -27.23 20.15 -38.55
N PHE A 435 -27.82 20.62 -39.65
CA PHE A 435 -28.57 19.80 -40.60
C PHE A 435 -27.81 19.49 -41.91
N GLY A 436 -26.50 19.77 -41.99
CA GLY A 436 -25.67 19.42 -43.16
C GLY A 436 -26.13 20.03 -44.50
N GLU A 437 -25.80 19.35 -45.60
CA GLU A 437 -26.10 19.73 -47.00
C GLU A 437 -27.40 19.09 -47.55
N ASP A 438 -28.36 18.76 -46.68
CA ASP A 438 -29.59 18.09 -47.11
C ASP A 438 -30.53 18.98 -47.96
N ALA A 439 -31.05 18.43 -49.05
CA ALA A 439 -32.13 19.02 -49.86
C ALA A 439 -33.42 19.12 -49.02
N GLY A 440 -33.55 20.23 -48.28
CA GLY A 440 -34.54 20.37 -47.21
C GLY A 440 -34.12 21.37 -46.13
N ILE A 441 -32.89 21.89 -46.16
CA ILE A 441 -32.34 22.87 -45.21
C ILE A 441 -33.30 24.02 -44.87
N ARG A 442 -34.06 24.55 -45.84
CA ARG A 442 -34.99 25.66 -45.59
C ARG A 442 -36.17 25.24 -44.70
N GLU A 443 -36.77 24.09 -45.00
CA GLU A 443 -37.90 23.54 -44.25
C GLU A 443 -37.45 22.96 -42.90
N LEU A 444 -36.29 22.30 -42.83
CA LEU A 444 -35.65 21.87 -41.58
C LEU A 444 -35.30 23.07 -40.67
N LYS A 445 -34.82 24.19 -41.24
CA LYS A 445 -34.59 25.43 -40.49
C LYS A 445 -35.89 26.02 -39.94
N LYS A 446 -37.01 25.94 -40.68
CA LYS A 446 -38.33 26.38 -40.19
C LYS A 446 -38.86 25.46 -39.09
N LEU A 447 -38.76 24.13 -39.27
CA LEU A 447 -39.11 23.15 -38.25
C LEU A 447 -38.29 23.36 -36.97
N ARG A 448 -36.98 23.60 -37.09
CA ARG A 448 -36.11 23.99 -35.96
C ARG A 448 -36.59 25.27 -35.29
N ARG A 449 -36.87 26.33 -36.05
CA ARG A 449 -37.40 27.59 -35.48
C ARG A 449 -38.71 27.36 -34.73
N LYS A 450 -39.61 26.51 -35.25
CA LYS A 450 -40.85 26.12 -34.59
C LYS A 450 -40.57 25.38 -33.28
N ALA A 451 -39.61 24.46 -33.27
CA ALA A 451 -39.16 23.73 -32.08
C ALA A 451 -38.54 24.67 -31.01
N TRP A 452 -37.87 25.74 -31.42
CA TRP A 452 -37.22 26.72 -30.56
C TRP A 452 -38.11 27.90 -30.13
N ASN A 453 -39.34 28.02 -30.64
CA ASN A 453 -40.26 29.06 -30.21
C ASN A 453 -40.55 28.91 -28.69
N PRO A 454 -40.13 29.88 -27.84
CA PRO A 454 -40.10 29.71 -26.40
C PRO A 454 -41.51 29.54 -25.79
N PHE A 455 -42.50 30.28 -26.28
CA PHE A 455 -43.88 30.19 -25.79
C PHE A 455 -44.53 28.86 -26.18
N ALA A 456 -44.39 28.46 -27.44
CA ALA A 456 -44.95 27.20 -27.92
C ALA A 456 -44.21 25.98 -27.34
N LYS A 457 -42.92 26.12 -27.03
CA LYS A 457 -42.11 25.07 -26.41
C LYS A 457 -42.59 24.70 -25.02
N VAL A 458 -42.89 25.67 -24.16
CA VAL A 458 -43.41 25.39 -22.80
C VAL A 458 -44.70 24.56 -22.88
N TRP A 459 -45.64 25.00 -23.72
CA TRP A 459 -46.91 24.29 -23.91
C TRP A 459 -46.71 22.89 -24.48
N ARG A 460 -45.90 22.74 -25.54
CA ARG A 460 -45.62 21.42 -26.14
C ARG A 460 -44.89 20.47 -25.19
N THR A 461 -43.92 20.96 -24.43
CA THR A 461 -43.23 20.15 -23.42
C THR A 461 -44.22 19.69 -22.34
N PHE A 462 -45.14 20.55 -21.91
CA PHE A 462 -46.20 20.17 -20.98
C PHE A 462 -47.19 19.16 -21.58
N SER A 463 -47.65 19.37 -22.82
CA SER A 463 -48.56 18.44 -23.52
C SER A 463 -47.92 17.07 -23.75
N TRP A 464 -46.66 17.04 -24.19
CA TRP A 464 -45.88 15.81 -24.32
C TRP A 464 -45.72 15.10 -22.99
N TYR A 465 -45.40 15.82 -21.92
CA TYR A 465 -45.28 15.24 -20.58
C TYR A 465 -46.59 14.63 -20.09
N MET A 466 -47.72 15.30 -20.31
CA MET A 466 -49.05 14.78 -20.00
C MET A 466 -49.41 13.57 -20.86
N ALA A 467 -49.03 13.56 -22.15
CA ALA A 467 -49.23 12.42 -23.03
C ALA A 467 -48.42 11.19 -22.58
N MET A 468 -47.14 11.38 -22.20
CA MET A 468 -46.30 10.32 -21.62
C MET A 468 -46.89 9.75 -20.33
N ARG A 469 -47.41 10.60 -19.43
CA ARG A 469 -48.06 10.15 -18.19
C ARG A 469 -49.29 9.29 -18.45
N LYS A 470 -50.04 9.56 -19.52
CA LYS A 470 -51.19 8.74 -19.91
C LYS A 470 -50.76 7.39 -20.48
N THR A 471 -49.65 7.33 -21.21
CA THR A 471 -49.11 6.08 -21.76
C THR A 471 -48.46 5.21 -20.68
N SER A 472 -47.77 5.81 -19.71
CA SER A 472 -47.11 5.09 -18.60
C SER A 472 -48.04 4.56 -17.50
N VAL A 473 -49.35 4.83 -17.59
CA VAL A 473 -50.38 4.29 -16.69
C VAL A 473 -51.12 3.13 -17.37
N ALA A 474 -50.90 2.93 -18.67
CA ALA A 474 -51.49 1.86 -19.47
C ALA A 474 -50.54 0.67 -19.72
N GLU A 475 -49.27 0.81 -19.34
CA GLU A 475 -48.24 -0.25 -19.21
C GLU A 475 -47.87 -0.39 -17.73
#